data_AF-A0A090V5Z4-F1
#
_entry.id   AF-A0A090V5Z4-F1
#
_cell.length_a   1.000
_cell.length_b   1.000
_cell.length_c   1.000
_cell.angle_alpha   90.00
_cell.angle_beta   90.00
_cell.angle_gamma   90.00
#
_symmetry.space_group_name_H-M   'P 1'
#
loop_
_entity.id
_entity.type
_entity.pdbx_description
1 polymer ?
#
loop_
_entity_poly.entity_id
_entity_poly.type
_entity_poly.pdbx_seq_one_letter_code
_entity_poly.pdbx_strand_id
1 'polypeptide(L)'
;MDPLLQYATSRIIELERLLLVDVPETVWPAEVGLVYAQVESAGDLPAHHQRRLKFHINRMWLEKMPVPAIVTAARSLATAMEKYA
;
A
#
# COMPACT_ATOMS: atom_id res chain seq x y z
N MET A 1 28.63 26.97 5.00
CA MET A 1 27.37 26.51 4.37
C MET A 1 26.83 27.67 3.56
N ASP A 2 26.51 27.44 2.29
CA ASP A 2 26.01 28.48 1.38
C ASP A 2 24.63 29.00 1.88
N PRO A 3 24.48 30.29 2.19
CA PRO A 3 23.22 30.87 2.65
C PRO A 3 22.04 30.62 1.70
N LEU A 4 22.30 30.57 0.39
CA LEU A 4 21.27 30.28 -0.61
C LEU A 4 20.81 28.83 -0.53
N LEU A 5 21.75 27.91 -0.30
CA LEU A 5 21.43 26.50 -0.11
C LEU A 5 20.57 26.30 1.14
N GLN A 6 20.92 26.95 2.25
CA GLN A 6 20.17 26.84 3.50
C GLN A 6 18.74 27.40 3.38
N TYR A 7 18.59 28.51 2.65
CA TYR A 7 17.28 29.08 2.34
C TYR A 7 16.45 28.15 1.45
N ALA A 8 17.05 27.63 0.37
CA ALA A 8 16.38 26.69 -0.53
C ALA A 8 15.90 25.43 0.21
N THR A 9 16.75 24.85 1.07
CA THR A 9 16.38 23.68 1.89
C THR A 9 15.23 23.99 2.84
N SER A 10 15.29 25.14 3.54
CA SER A 10 14.22 25.53 4.46
C SER A 10 12.90 25.74 3.74
N ARG A 11 12.94 26.34 2.55
CA ARG A 11 11.74 26.59 1.74
C ARG A 11 11.13 25.30 1.20
N ILE A 12 11.96 24.33 0.80
CA ILE A 12 11.49 23.01 0.37
C ILE A 12 10.76 22.31 1.51
N ILE A 13 11.34 22.27 2.70
CA ILE A 13 10.73 21.62 3.88
C ILE A 13 9.39 22.28 4.25
N GLU A 14 9.32 23.61 4.20
CA GLU A 14 8.08 24.35 4.45
C GLU A 14 6.99 24.01 3.43
N LEU A 15 7.35 23.98 2.14
CA LEU A 15 6.42 23.62 1.07
C LEU A 15 5.97 22.17 1.16
N GLU A 16 6.87 21.24 1.48
CA GLU A 16 6.53 19.83 1.71
C GLU A 16 5.50 19.70 2.84
N ARG A 17 5.69 20.40 3.97
CA ARG A 17 4.73 20.38 5.09
C ARG A 17 3.36 20.96 4.73
N LEU A 18 3.31 21.94 3.83
CA LEU A 18 2.07 22.59 3.41
C LEU A 18 1.33 21.81 2.32
N LEU A 19 2.07 21.17 1.42
CA LEU A 19 1.52 20.58 0.19
C LEU A 19 1.38 19.05 0.26
N LEU A 20 2.23 18.39 1.05
CA LEU A 20 2.13 16.95 1.29
C LEU A 20 1.27 16.75 2.53
N VAL A 21 -0.05 16.80 2.32
CA VAL A 21 -1.02 16.37 3.34
C VAL A 21 -0.61 14.99 3.82
N ASP A 22 -0.49 14.84 5.13
CA ASP A 22 -0.28 13.55 5.77
C ASP A 22 -1.56 12.74 5.52
N VAL A 23 -1.59 12.01 4.41
CA VAL A 23 -2.70 11.13 4.06
C VAL A 23 -2.63 10.01 5.07
N PRO A 24 -3.59 9.91 6.01
CA PRO A 24 -3.56 8.84 6.98
C PRO A 24 -3.43 7.53 6.22
N GLU A 25 -2.41 6.75 6.59
CA GLU A 25 -2.17 5.44 6.01
C GLU A 25 -3.49 4.69 5.98
N THR A 26 -3.93 4.27 4.79
CA THR A 26 -5.29 3.73 4.61
C THR A 26 -5.54 2.65 5.64
N VAL A 27 -6.42 2.94 6.59
CA VAL A 27 -6.78 1.99 7.65
C VAL A 27 -7.66 0.93 7.01
N TRP A 28 -7.14 -0.29 6.92
CA TRP A 28 -7.87 -1.41 6.34
C TRP A 28 -8.76 -2.05 7.40
N PRO A 29 -9.98 -2.51 7.03
CA PRO A 29 -10.77 -3.37 7.89
C PRO A 29 -9.99 -4.62 8.31
N ALA A 30 -10.28 -5.16 9.50
CA ALA A 30 -9.58 -6.32 10.05
C ALA A 30 -9.68 -7.54 9.11
N GLU A 31 -10.80 -7.67 8.41
CA GLU A 31 -11.08 -8.72 7.43
C GLU A 31 -10.07 -8.73 6.27
N VAL A 32 -9.71 -7.54 5.77
CA VAL A 32 -8.68 -7.40 4.73
C VAL A 32 -7.34 -7.84 5.26
N GLY A 33 -7.02 -7.51 6.51
CA GLY A 33 -5.82 -7.98 7.20
C GLY A 33 -5.77 -9.51 7.35
N LEU A 34 -6.89 -10.14 7.72
CA LEU A 34 -6.99 -11.59 7.88
C LEU A 34 -6.81 -12.35 6.56
N VAL A 35 -7.35 -11.82 5.45
CA VAL A 35 -7.14 -12.41 4.12
C VAL A 35 -5.72 -12.18 3.64
N TYR A 36 -5.18 -10.98 3.85
CA TYR A 36 -3.80 -10.65 3.49
C TYR A 36 -2.78 -11.53 4.23
N ALA A 37 -2.99 -11.80 5.52
CA ALA A 37 -2.12 -12.66 6.32
C ALA A 37 -2.10 -14.13 5.84
N GLN A 38 -3.11 -14.57 5.10
CA GLN A 38 -3.13 -15.92 4.50
C GLN A 38 -2.31 -16.00 3.22
N VAL A 39 -1.87 -14.88 2.64
CA VAL A 39 -1.02 -14.84 1.46
C VAL A 39 0.44 -14.75 1.93
N GLU A 40 1.08 -15.91 2.07
CA GLU A 40 2.43 -16.05 2.66
C GLU A 40 3.48 -15.13 2.03
N SER A 41 3.44 -14.92 0.72
CA SER A 41 4.41 -14.08 0.01
C SER A 41 4.07 -12.59 -0.02
N ALA A 42 2.93 -12.19 0.56
CA ALA A 42 2.47 -10.81 0.50
C ALA A 42 3.33 -9.86 1.34
N GLY A 43 4.01 -10.36 2.38
CA GLY A 43 4.88 -9.56 3.25
C GLY A 43 6.22 -9.17 2.60
N ASP A 44 6.68 -9.96 1.63
CA ASP A 44 7.95 -9.74 0.92
C ASP A 44 7.83 -8.76 -0.25
N LEU A 45 6.60 -8.42 -0.63
CA LEU A 45 6.31 -7.44 -1.68
C LEU A 45 6.75 -6.03 -1.25
N PRO A 46 7.23 -5.17 -2.17
CA PRO A 46 7.40 -3.75 -1.93
C PRO A 46 6.14 -3.08 -1.38
N ALA A 47 6.29 -2.07 -0.50
CA ALA A 47 5.17 -1.41 0.19
C ALA A 47 4.05 -0.93 -0.76
N HIS A 48 4.38 -0.52 -1.98
CA HIS A 48 3.40 -0.11 -2.98
C HIS A 48 2.58 -1.30 -3.53
N HIS A 49 3.20 -2.47 -3.73
CA HIS A 49 2.52 -3.71 -4.11
C HIS A 49 1.67 -4.25 -2.97
N GLN A 50 2.15 -4.18 -1.72
CA GLN A 50 1.35 -4.56 -0.55
C GLN A 50 0.05 -3.75 -0.44
N ARG A 51 0.14 -2.42 -0.58
CA ARG A 51 -1.04 -1.53 -0.57
C ARG A 51 -2.02 -1.88 -1.69
N ARG A 52 -1.49 -2.14 -2.90
CA ARG A 52 -2.30 -2.53 -4.05
C ARG A 52 -2.99 -3.88 -3.84
N LEU A 53 -2.31 -4.85 -3.25
CA LEU A 53 -2.88 -6.15 -2.92
C LEU A 53 -4.03 -6.02 -1.88
N LYS A 54 -3.82 -5.25 -0.81
CA LYS A 54 -4.88 -4.95 0.19
C LYS A 54 -6.10 -4.26 -0.44
N PHE A 55 -5.89 -3.35 -1.39
CA PHE A 55 -6.97 -2.73 -2.15
C PHE A 55 -7.77 -3.74 -2.97
N HIS A 56 -7.10 -4.65 -3.69
CA HIS A 56 -7.79 -5.69 -4.46
C HIS A 56 -8.57 -6.66 -3.57
N ILE A 57 -8.02 -7.05 -2.42
CA ILE A 57 -8.73 -7.85 -1.41
C ILE A 57 -9.99 -7.13 -0.94
N ASN A 58 -9.87 -5.86 -0.56
CA ASN A 58 -11.01 -5.05 -0.12
C ASN A 58 -12.09 -4.94 -1.21
N ARG A 59 -11.69 -4.73 -2.46
CA ARG A 59 -12.62 -4.67 -3.59
C ARG A 59 -13.39 -5.98 -3.77
N MET A 60 -12.69 -7.12 -3.79
CA MET A 60 -13.35 -8.43 -3.89
C MET A 60 -14.31 -8.70 -2.73
N TRP A 61 -13.96 -8.22 -1.53
CA TRP A 61 -14.83 -8.31 -0.35
C TRP A 61 -16.11 -7.48 -0.50
N LEU A 62 -15.99 -6.23 -0.98
CA LEU A 62 -17.13 -5.35 -1.25
C LEU A 62 -18.04 -5.91 -2.35
N GLU A 63 -17.46 -6.59 -3.35
CA GLU A 63 -18.16 -7.33 -4.41
C GLU A 63 -18.81 -8.64 -3.92
N LYS A 64 -18.77 -8.92 -2.61
CA LYS A 64 -19.38 -10.10 -1.96
C LYS A 64 -18.82 -11.45 -2.44
N MET A 65 -17.57 -11.48 -2.89
CA MET A 65 -16.91 -12.73 -3.27
C MET A 65 -16.71 -13.65 -2.04
N PRO A 66 -16.84 -14.98 -2.18
CA PRO A 66 -16.53 -15.91 -1.10
C PRO A 66 -15.06 -15.84 -0.67
N VAL A 67 -14.80 -15.82 0.63
CA VAL A 67 -13.43 -15.68 1.20
C VAL A 67 -12.40 -16.66 0.59
N PRO A 68 -12.70 -17.96 0.38
CA PRO A 68 -11.74 -18.88 -0.25
C PRO A 68 -11.35 -18.46 -1.68
N ALA A 69 -12.29 -17.90 -2.44
CA ALA A 69 -12.04 -17.39 -3.78
C ALA A 69 -11.17 -16.12 -3.74
N ILE A 70 -11.44 -15.22 -2.78
CA ILE A 70 -10.62 -14.01 -2.56
C ILE A 70 -9.17 -14.41 -2.25
N VAL A 71 -8.96 -15.36 -1.34
CA VAL A 71 -7.63 -15.86 -0.97
C VAL A 71 -6.89 -16.43 -2.18
N THR A 72 -7.58 -17.25 -2.99
CA THR A 72 -7.00 -17.86 -4.20
C THR A 72 -6.61 -16.81 -5.25
N ALA A 73 -7.48 -15.82 -5.48
CA ALA A 73 -7.22 -14.72 -6.39
C ALA A 73 -6.09 -13.81 -5.89
N ALA A 74 -6.05 -13.52 -4.59
CA ALA A 74 -5.01 -12.71 -3.95
C ALA A 74 -3.63 -13.38 -4.04
N ARG A 75 -3.53 -14.71 -3.85
CA ARG A 75 -2.28 -15.45 -4.08
C ARG A 75 -1.82 -15.34 -5.54
N SER A 76 -2.72 -15.59 -6.48
CA SER A 76 -2.42 -15.47 -7.91
C SER A 76 -1.93 -14.07 -8.28
N LEU A 77 -2.55 -13.03 -7.70
CA LEU A 77 -2.16 -11.64 -7.90
C LEU A 77 -0.79 -11.33 -7.26
N ALA A 78 -0.51 -11.83 -6.06
CA ALA A 78 0.78 -11.64 -5.39
C ALA A 78 1.93 -12.25 -6.21
N THR A 79 1.78 -13.50 -6.67
CA THR A 79 2.75 -14.15 -7.56
C THR A 79 2.95 -13.40 -8.87
N ALA A 80 1.90 -12.79 -9.43
CA ALA A 80 2.02 -11.96 -10.63
C ALA A 80 2.78 -10.67 -10.32
N MET A 81 2.51 -10.01 -9.19
CA MET A 81 3.21 -8.78 -8.77
C MET A 81 4.70 -9.02 -8.55
N GLU A 82 5.09 -10.13 -7.92
CA GLU A 82 6.50 -10.50 -7.72
C GLU A 82 7.30 -10.58 -9.03
N LYS A 83 6.67 -11.04 -10.11
CA LYS A 83 7.34 -11.15 -11.43
C LYS A 83 7.67 -9.81 -12.08
N TYR A 84 7.07 -8.72 -11.62
CA TYR A 84 7.22 -7.38 -12.18
C TYR A 84 7.64 -6.33 -11.13
N ALA A 85 8.11 -6.79 -9.97
CA ALA A 85 8.56 -5.97 -8.84
C ALA A 85 10.05 -5.59 -8.92
#